data_AF-A0AAE1MAV4-F1
#
_entry.id   AF-A0AAE1MAV4-F1
#
_cell.length_a   1.000
_cell.length_b   1.000
_cell.length_c   1.000
_cell.angle_alpha   90.00
_cell.angle_beta   90.00
_cell.angle_gamma   90.00
#
_symmetry.space_group_name_H-M   'P 1'
#
loop_
_entity.id
_entity.type
_entity.pdbx_description
1 polymer ?
#
loop_
_entity_poly.entity_id
_entity_poly.type
_entity_poly.pdbx_seq_one_letter_code
_entity_poly.pdbx_strand_id
1 'polypeptide(L)' 'MLGHIPGYAQIRDGIILGADTRATEGPIVADKNCEKIHYMAPNIYCCGAAKQTWLAHNCNYIGTILVENQELLRHCLF' A
#
# COMPACT_ATOMS: atom_id res chain seq x y z
N MET A 1 -10.87 0.25 -21.92
CA MET A 1 -10.79 1.62 -21.40
C MET A 1 -10.72 1.49 -19.87
N LEU A 2 -9.54 1.19 -19.34
CA LEU A 2 -9.36 0.99 -17.90
C LEU A 2 -9.43 2.36 -17.23
N GLY A 3 -10.36 2.49 -16.30
CA GLY A 3 -10.68 3.74 -15.63
C GLY A 3 -9.45 4.32 -14.93
N HIS A 4 -9.31 5.64 -15.02
CA HIS A 4 -8.37 6.40 -14.22
C HIS A 4 -8.76 6.23 -12.74
N ILE A 5 -8.12 5.29 -12.03
CA ILE A 5 -8.29 5.12 -10.59
C ILE A 5 -7.42 6.20 -9.92
N PRO A 6 -8.02 7.17 -9.21
CA PRO A 6 -7.25 8.26 -8.60
C PRO A 6 -6.36 7.70 -7.47
N GLY A 7 -5.06 8.03 -7.50
CA GLY A 7 -4.14 7.74 -6.40
C GLY A 7 -2.81 7.09 -6.78
N TYR A 8 -2.60 6.68 -8.03
CA TYR A 8 -1.33 6.15 -8.51
C TYR A 8 -1.08 6.53 -9.98
N ALA A 9 0.19 6.56 -10.40
CA ALA A 9 0.53 6.81 -11.81
C ALA A 9 0.76 5.48 -12.53
N GLN A 10 0.00 5.25 -13.60
CA GLN A 10 0.19 4.10 -14.49
C GLN A 10 1.24 4.43 -15.55
N ILE A 11 2.22 3.55 -15.70
CA ILE A 11 3.15 3.50 -16.82
C ILE A 11 2.82 2.26 -17.67
N ARG A 12 3.33 2.18 -18.91
CA ARG A 12 2.91 1.17 -19.91
C ARG A 12 2.77 -0.24 -19.34
N ASP A 13 3.73 -0.67 -18.53
CA ASP A 13 3.78 -2.03 -17.96
C ASP A 13 3.91 -2.01 -16.42
N GLY A 14 3.44 -0.95 -15.75
CA GLY A 14 3.65 -0.85 -14.30
C GLY A 14 2.91 0.30 -13.60
N ILE A 15 3.11 0.37 -12.29
CA ILE A 15 2.48 1.35 -11.41
C ILE A 15 3.56 2.02 -10.56
N ILE A 16 3.47 3.34 -10.40
CA ILE A 16 4.31 4.13 -9.50
C ILE A 16 3.48 4.50 -8.27
N LEU A 17 4.01 4.17 -7.09
CA LEU A 17 3.47 4.56 -5.78
C LEU A 17 4.34 5.67 -5.19
N GLY A 18 3.71 6.74 -4.73
CA GLY A 18 4.37 7.83 -4.03
C GLY A 18 3.66 8.12 -2.71
N ALA A 19 4.42 8.32 -1.64
CA ALA A 19 3.90 8.67 -0.32
C ALA A 19 4.76 9.75 0.33
N ASP A 20 4.15 10.61 1.14
CA ASP A 20 4.89 11.54 2.00
C ASP A 20 5.42 10.82 3.25
N THR A 21 6.50 11.30 3.85
CA THR A 21 7.12 10.65 5.02
C THR A 21 6.65 11.24 6.35
N ARG A 22 5.68 12.16 6.34
CA ARG A 22 5.25 12.89 7.54
C ARG A 22 4.06 12.19 8.20
N ALA A 23 4.17 11.87 9.49
CA ALA A 23 3.06 11.43 10.33
C ALA A 23 2.68 12.51 11.34
N THR A 24 1.38 12.68 11.56
CA THR A 24 0.85 13.66 12.52
C THR A 24 -0.04 12.99 13.54
N GLU A 25 0.02 13.47 14.78
CA GLU A 25 -0.96 13.15 15.83
C GLU A 25 -1.72 14.43 16.16
N GLY A 26 -2.93 14.57 15.60
CA GLY A 26 -3.65 15.84 15.60
C GLY A 26 -2.84 16.92 14.87
N PRO A 27 -2.62 18.11 15.46
CA PRO A 27 -1.86 19.20 14.82
C PRO A 27 -0.33 19.03 14.91
N ILE A 28 0.17 18.03 15.65
CA ILE A 28 1.61 17.86 15.92
C ILE A 28 2.20 16.88 14.91
N VAL A 29 3.39 17.19 14.39
CA VAL A 29 4.19 16.23 13.61
C VAL A 29 4.85 15.25 14.57
N ALA A 30 4.31 14.03 14.61
CA ALA A 30 4.79 12.96 15.48
C ALA A 30 6.04 12.27 14.91
N ASP A 31 6.11 12.12 13.59
CA ASP A 31 7.26 11.56 12.89
C ASP A 31 7.47 12.28 11.56
N LYS A 32 8.73 12.61 11.26
CA LYS A 32 9.13 13.28 10.02
C LYS A 32 9.54 12.28 8.92
N ASN A 33 9.92 11.07 9.31
CA ASN A 33 10.51 10.04 8.47
C ASN A 33 9.77 8.70 8.58
N CYS A 34 8.44 8.72 8.59
CA CYS A 34 7.67 7.50 8.67
C CYS A 34 7.57 6.81 7.30
N GLU A 35 7.68 5.49 7.29
CA GLU A 35 7.50 4.65 6.11
C GLU A 35 6.02 4.33 5.90
N LYS A 36 5.44 4.81 4.79
CA LYS A 36 4.01 4.62 4.46
C LYS A 36 3.74 3.58 3.38
N ILE A 37 4.79 3.10 2.72
CA ILE A 37 4.72 2.07 1.69
C ILE A 37 5.20 0.77 2.35
N HIS A 38 4.29 -0.20 2.49
CA HIS A 38 4.60 -1.48 3.10
C HIS A 38 4.62 -2.57 2.03
N TYR A 39 5.68 -3.36 2.05
CA TYR A 39 5.80 -4.56 1.24
C TYR A 39 4.83 -5.63 1.75
N MET A 40 4.14 -6.31 0.84
CA MET A 40 3.23 -7.40 1.19
C MET A 40 3.67 -8.73 0.57
N ALA A 41 3.98 -8.73 -0.74
CA ALA A 41 4.37 -9.91 -1.51
C ALA A 41 5.11 -9.47 -2.79
N PRO A 42 5.69 -10.40 -3.58
CA PRO A 42 6.36 -10.03 -4.83
C PRO A 42 5.44 -9.23 -5.75
N ASN A 43 5.87 -8.04 -6.16
CA ASN A 43 5.11 -7.07 -6.96
C ASN A 43 3.84 -6.48 -6.30
N ILE A 44 3.66 -6.67 -5.00
CA ILE A 44 2.49 -6.17 -4.27
C ILE A 44 2.93 -5.33 -3.08
N TYR A 45 2.53 -4.07 -3.13
CA TYR A 45 2.82 -3.06 -2.12
C TYR A 45 1.51 -2.37 -1.74
N CYS A 46 1.35 -2.06 -0.46
CA CYS A 46 0.25 -1.22 0.02
C CYS A 46 0.79 0.14 0.46
N CYS A 47 0.00 1.17 0.22
CA CYS A 47 0.21 2.50 0.78
C CYS A 47 -1.11 2.96 1.38
N GLY A 48 -1.07 3.60 2.56
CA GLY A 48 -2.29 4.10 3.18
C GLY A 48 -2.10 5.43 3.91
N ALA A 49 -3.19 6.19 4.00
CA ALA A 49 -3.22 7.54 4.55
C ALA A 49 -3.66 7.61 6.03
N ALA A 50 -3.98 6.46 6.64
CA ALA A 50 -4.52 6.34 7.99
C ALA A 50 -3.44 6.00 9.04
N LYS A 51 -3.85 5.84 10.31
CA LYS A 51 -2.97 5.45 11.45
C LYS A 51 -2.05 4.28 11.05
N GLN A 52 -0.74 4.52 11.03
CA GLN A 52 0.28 3.56 10.59
C GLN A 52 0.10 2.16 11.20
N THR A 53 -0.26 2.08 12.49
CA THR A 53 -0.44 0.80 13.18
C THR A 53 -1.53 -0.07 12.55
N TRP A 54 -2.65 0.52 12.10
CA TRP A 54 -3.73 -0.26 11.50
C TRP A 54 -3.35 -0.75 10.11
N LEU A 55 -2.70 0.11 9.31
CA LEU A 55 -2.23 -0.27 7.97
C LEU A 55 -1.14 -1.34 8.02
N ALA A 56 -0.14 -1.17 8.88
CA ALA A 56 0.94 -2.13 9.03
C ALA A 56 0.43 -3.51 9.51
N HIS A 57 -0.48 -3.53 10.49
CA HIS A 57 -1.03 -4.79 11.00
C HIS A 57 -1.86 -5.53 9.93
N ASN A 58 -2.70 -4.81 9.18
CA ASN A 58 -3.48 -5.42 8.11
C ASN A 58 -2.61 -5.83 6.92
N CYS A 59 -1.60 -5.03 6.53
CA CYS A 59 -0.72 -5.41 5.44
C CYS A 59 0.13 -6.63 5.78
N ASN A 60 0.55 -6.81 7.05
CA ASN A 60 1.21 -8.04 7.48
C ASN A 60 0.27 -9.25 7.43
N TYR A 61 -0.95 -9.12 7.95
CA TYR A 61 -1.92 -10.21 7.95
C TYR A 61 -2.34 -10.62 6.53
N ILE A 62 -2.67 -9.64 5.68
CA ILE A 62 -3.02 -9.88 4.29
C ILE A 62 -1.78 -10.39 3.52
N GLY A 63 -0.59 -9.84 3.76
CA GLY A 63 0.66 -10.31 3.16
C GLY A 63 0.87 -11.81 3.38
N THR A 64 0.69 -12.30 4.60
CA THR A 64 0.75 -13.74 4.92
C THR A 64 -0.27 -14.54 4.09
N ILE A 65 -1.52 -14.09 4.03
CA ILE A 65 -2.58 -14.76 3.25
C ILE A 65 -2.24 -14.79 1.76
N LEU A 66 -1.69 -13.69 1.22
CA LEU A 66 -1.31 -13.59 -0.20
C LEU A 66 -0.13 -14.50 -0.55
N VAL A 67 0.82 -14.66 0.36
CA VAL A 67 1.95 -15.59 0.20
C VAL A 67 1.47 -17.04 0.26
N GLU A 68 0.53 -17.34 1.16
CA GLU A 68 -0.04 -18.69 1.32
C GLU A 68 -1.01 -19.06 0.20
N ASN A 69 -1.74 -18.09 -0.38
CA ASN A 69 -2.83 -18.34 -1.34
C ASN A 69 -2.66 -17.48 -2.61
N GLN A 70 -1.67 -17.82 -3.45
CA GLN A 70 -1.39 -17.12 -4.71
C GLN A 70 -2.56 -17.14 -5.72
N GLU A 71 -3.52 -18.05 -5.57
CA GLU A 71 -4.73 -18.16 -6.40
C GLU A 71 -5.69 -16.97 -6.21
N LEU A 72 -5.80 -16.41 -4.99
CA LEU A 72 -6.67 -15.27 -4.70
C LEU A 72 -6.21 -14.00 -5.44
N LEU A 73 -4.91 -13.86 -5.66
CA LEU A 73 -4.33 -12.71 -6.37
C LEU A 73 -4.74 -12.64 -7.83
N ARG A 74 -4.93 -13.79 -8.49
CA ARG A 74 -5.40 -13.82 -9.88
C ARG A 74 -6.81 -13.25 -10.01
N HIS A 75 -7.67 -13.38 -9.00
CA HIS A 75 -9.05 -12.86 -9.11
C HIS A 75 -9.19 -11.38 -8.77
N CYS A 76 -8.20 -10.76 -8.10
CA CYS A 76 -8.24 -9.34 -7.74
C CYS A 76 -7.44 -8.43 -8.68
N LEU A 77 -6.60 -8.99 -9.57
CA LEU A 77 -5.71 -8.24 -10.46
C LEU A 77 -6.08 -8.37 -11.97
N PHE A 78 -7.27 -8.88 -12.30
CA PHE A 78 -7.81 -8.86 -13.67
C PHE A 78 -9.22 -8.25 -13.72
#